data_AF-A0A328A730-F1
#
_entry.id   AF-A0A328A730-F1
#
_cell.length_a   1.000
_cell.length_b   1.000
_cell.length_c   1.000
_cell.angle_alpha   90.00
_cell.angle_beta   90.00
_cell.angle_gamma   90.00
#
_symmetry.space_group_name_H-M   'P 1'
#
loop_
_entity.id
_entity.type
_entity.pdbx_description
1 polymer ?
#
loop_
_entity_poly.entity_id
_entity_poly.type
_entity_poly.pdbx_seq_one_letter_code
_entity_poly.pdbx_strand_id
1 'polypeptide(L)'
;MFKLVVNEYNKYFNRLGTYIMLGIIVAFMILGAVLNMQFASGIDNKTYSDNWKSEVKEDISKYQKRLAEIAKKPEDKKSMKEFTDEMTLGDRVAELQFYLKKDVQPPAKNNFYQTLIDTNGFISFVTIMLIIICSSLMSREHQQGTIKLLLIRPASRLKIFFSKFIFAILASLIFLGFTYVMTAIIAFFTTKMNPTTELAVQGDKGYKMINVFELLGQQIFANLIYIITFAIVAYALSVIFKNTALSLGVTFALMFFGDLIIMFLQGKTKLIEFLWPANWNLSQYLPNNPAELADKDLSFGFSLTYDIVILIIITAVAAWIFNKRDVAN
;
A
#
# COMPACT_ATOMS: atom_id res chain seq x y z
N MET A 1 13.01 28.57 4.68
CA MET A 1 12.40 27.22 4.80
C MET A 1 12.98 26.30 3.75
N PHE A 2 12.83 26.64 2.47
CA PHE A 2 13.34 25.84 1.34
C PHE A 2 14.80 25.34 1.51
N LYS A 3 15.76 26.23 1.82
CA LYS A 3 17.17 25.83 2.05
C LYS A 3 17.34 24.76 3.14
N LEU A 4 16.52 24.75 4.19
CA LEU A 4 16.60 23.73 5.24
C LEU A 4 16.10 22.37 4.73
N VAL A 5 15.01 22.38 3.96
CA VAL A 5 14.47 21.16 3.32
C VAL A 5 15.49 20.57 2.35
N VAL A 6 16.12 21.41 1.52
CA VAL A 6 17.18 20.98 0.58
C VAL A 6 18.39 20.40 1.33
N ASN A 7 18.74 20.96 2.49
CA ASN A 7 19.82 20.40 3.31
C ASN A 7 19.47 19.00 3.84
N GLU A 8 18.24 18.79 4.31
CA GLU A 8 17.79 17.45 4.73
C GLU A 8 17.77 16.47 3.55
N TYR A 9 17.34 16.94 2.37
CA TYR A 9 17.39 16.17 1.14
C TYR A 9 18.81 15.70 0.83
N ASN A 10 19.76 16.62 0.72
CA ASN A 10 21.16 16.30 0.47
C ASN A 10 21.76 15.40 1.56
N LYS A 11 21.33 15.58 2.82
CA LYS A 11 21.82 14.77 3.94
C LYS A 11 21.43 13.30 3.81
N TYR A 12 20.23 13.00 3.33
CA TYR A 12 19.72 11.63 3.23
C TYR A 12 19.91 11.03 1.84
N PHE A 13 19.49 11.71 0.78
CA PHE A 13 19.53 11.17 -0.59
C PHE A 13 20.95 11.05 -1.18
N ASN A 14 21.97 11.73 -0.62
CA ASN A 14 23.36 11.51 -1.05
C ASN A 14 24.06 10.38 -0.28
N ARG A 15 23.39 9.72 0.66
CA ARG A 15 23.99 8.60 1.40
C ARG A 15 23.76 7.29 0.66
N LEU A 16 24.81 6.47 0.63
CA LEU A 16 24.77 5.12 0.06
C LEU A 16 23.60 4.30 0.61
N GLY A 17 23.26 4.46 1.89
CA GLY A 17 22.14 3.77 2.54
C GLY A 17 20.79 3.97 1.82
N THR A 18 20.49 5.17 1.32
CA THR A 18 19.24 5.42 0.59
C THR A 18 19.22 4.68 -0.74
N TYR A 19 20.33 4.64 -1.47
CA TYR A 19 20.42 3.87 -2.71
C TYR A 19 20.35 2.36 -2.47
N ILE A 20 20.92 1.86 -1.36
CA ILE A 20 20.77 0.46 -0.95
C ILE A 20 19.28 0.15 -0.68
N MET A 21 18.55 1.02 0.03
CA MET A 21 17.11 0.84 0.27
C MET A 21 16.31 0.78 -1.04
N LEU A 22 16.57 1.71 -1.97
CA LEU A 22 15.91 1.72 -3.28
C LEU A 22 16.25 0.45 -4.09
N GLY A 23 17.51 0.00 -4.04
CA GLY A 23 17.94 -1.24 -4.68
C GLY A 23 17.26 -2.48 -4.09
N ILE A 24 17.07 -2.54 -2.76
CA ILE A 24 16.33 -3.63 -2.11
C ILE A 24 14.87 -3.63 -2.54
N ILE A 25 14.22 -2.47 -2.62
CA ILE A 25 12.83 -2.36 -3.11
C ILE A 25 12.73 -2.94 -4.52
N VAL A 26 13.63 -2.54 -5.43
CA VAL A 26 13.66 -3.05 -6.81
C VAL A 26 13.93 -4.56 -6.84
N ALA A 27 14.87 -5.06 -6.04
CA ALA A 27 15.15 -6.49 -5.96
C ALA A 27 13.92 -7.29 -5.50
N PHE A 28 13.17 -6.77 -4.52
CA PHE A 28 11.93 -7.40 -4.04
C PHE A 28 10.83 -7.39 -5.11
N MET A 29 10.71 -6.30 -5.89
CA MET A 29 9.77 -6.22 -7.00
C MET A 29 10.11 -7.20 -8.13
N ILE A 30 11.39 -7.29 -8.50
CA ILE A 30 11.86 -8.26 -9.49
C ILE A 30 11.58 -9.68 -9.01
N LEU A 31 11.87 -9.98 -7.74
CA LEU A 31 11.57 -11.27 -7.15
C LEU A 31 10.07 -11.58 -7.24
N GLY A 32 9.20 -10.63 -6.87
CA GLY A 32 7.75 -10.79 -6.99
C GLY A 32 7.30 -11.06 -8.43
N ALA A 33 7.86 -10.35 -9.42
CA ALA A 33 7.57 -10.56 -10.83
C ALA A 33 8.04 -11.94 -11.32
N VAL A 34 9.24 -12.39 -10.93
CA VAL A 34 9.78 -13.71 -11.28
C VAL A 34 8.94 -14.83 -10.66
N LEU A 35 8.56 -14.70 -9.38
CA LEU A 35 7.68 -15.65 -8.71
C LEU A 35 6.32 -15.71 -9.40
N ASN A 36 5.76 -14.56 -9.78
CA ASN A 36 4.52 -14.54 -10.56
C ASN A 36 4.69 -15.30 -11.88
N MET A 37 5.76 -15.08 -12.65
CA MET A 37 5.99 -15.83 -13.90
C MET A 37 6.12 -17.34 -13.71
N GLN A 38 6.77 -17.78 -12.63
CA GLN A 38 7.01 -19.22 -12.38
C GLN A 38 5.80 -19.94 -11.81
N PHE A 39 4.98 -19.26 -11.00
CA PHE A 39 3.90 -19.88 -10.23
C PHE A 39 2.50 -19.40 -10.64
N ALA A 40 2.36 -18.42 -11.55
CA ALA A 40 1.07 -18.01 -12.07
C ALA A 40 0.40 -19.15 -12.84
N SER A 41 -0.92 -19.24 -12.70
CA SER A 41 -1.70 -20.25 -13.38
C SER A 41 -1.83 -19.93 -14.87
N GLY A 42 -2.10 -20.94 -15.71
CA GLY A 42 -2.37 -20.71 -17.14
C GLY A 42 -3.58 -19.80 -17.41
N ILE A 43 -4.48 -19.64 -16.43
CA ILE A 43 -5.63 -18.73 -16.51
C ILE A 43 -5.17 -17.28 -16.46
N ASP A 44 -4.08 -17.00 -15.73
CA ASP A 44 -3.66 -15.63 -15.47
C ASP A 44 -3.02 -14.96 -16.69
N ASN A 45 -2.43 -15.77 -17.58
CA ASN A 45 -1.71 -15.29 -18.76
C ASN A 45 -2.51 -15.35 -20.07
N LYS A 46 -3.76 -15.82 -20.06
CA LYS A 46 -4.58 -15.93 -21.29
C LYS A 46 -4.94 -14.53 -21.81
N THR A 47 -4.61 -14.28 -23.08
CA THR A 47 -5.04 -13.12 -23.84
C THR A 47 -6.03 -13.58 -24.90
N TYR A 48 -7.16 -12.89 -25.03
CA TYR A 48 -8.17 -13.23 -26.02
C TYR A 48 -7.84 -12.63 -27.39
N SER A 49 -8.19 -13.31 -28.48
CA SER A 49 -8.05 -12.79 -29.85
C SER A 49 -9.21 -11.88 -30.27
N ASP A 50 -9.25 -11.45 -31.53
CA ASP A 50 -10.38 -10.70 -32.11
C ASP A 50 -11.71 -11.45 -31.99
N ASN A 51 -11.68 -12.79 -31.98
CA ASN A 51 -12.85 -13.65 -31.77
C ASN A 51 -13.15 -13.92 -30.29
N TRP A 52 -12.77 -13.01 -29.40
CA TRP A 52 -12.85 -13.16 -27.94
C TRP A 52 -14.23 -13.64 -27.45
N LYS A 53 -15.35 -13.23 -28.07
CA LYS A 53 -16.69 -13.66 -27.63
C LYS A 53 -16.87 -15.17 -27.70
N SER A 54 -16.30 -15.82 -28.73
CA SER A 54 -16.36 -17.27 -28.87
C SER A 54 -15.46 -17.95 -27.83
N GLU A 55 -14.23 -17.44 -27.68
CA GLU A 55 -13.26 -17.96 -26.71
C GLU A 55 -13.73 -17.82 -25.27
N VAL A 56 -14.37 -16.70 -24.92
CA VAL A 56 -14.94 -16.47 -23.59
C VAL A 56 -16.11 -17.41 -23.32
N LYS A 57 -16.99 -17.65 -24.30
CA LYS A 57 -18.07 -18.64 -24.15
C LYS A 57 -17.54 -20.06 -23.97
N GLU A 58 -16.49 -20.41 -24.70
CA GLU A 58 -15.79 -21.68 -24.54
C GLU A 58 -15.18 -21.82 -23.14
N ASP A 59 -14.46 -20.80 -22.68
CA ASP A 59 -13.87 -20.76 -21.33
C ASP A 59 -14.91 -20.86 -20.24
N ILE A 60 -16.03 -20.12 -20.34
CA ILE A 60 -17.14 -20.23 -19.39
C ILE A 60 -17.65 -21.67 -19.34
N SER A 61 -17.88 -22.31 -20.48
CA SER A 61 -18.33 -23.70 -20.53
C SER A 61 -17.31 -24.66 -19.90
N LYS A 62 -16.02 -24.46 -20.19
CA LYS A 62 -14.93 -25.26 -19.63
C LYS A 62 -14.84 -25.12 -18.11
N TYR A 63 -14.90 -23.89 -17.59
CA TYR A 63 -14.84 -23.63 -16.15
C TYR A 63 -16.08 -24.15 -15.44
N GLN A 64 -17.29 -23.97 -16.00
CA GLN A 64 -18.51 -24.54 -15.44
C GLN A 64 -18.50 -26.07 -15.39
N LYS A 65 -17.97 -26.74 -16.43
CA LYS A 65 -17.80 -28.20 -16.42
C LYS A 65 -16.86 -28.65 -15.31
N ARG A 66 -15.70 -27.98 -15.14
CA ARG A 66 -14.76 -28.28 -14.07
C ARG A 66 -15.37 -28.06 -12.69
N LEU A 67 -16.10 -26.97 -12.49
CA LEU A 67 -16.84 -26.71 -11.25
C LEU A 67 -17.88 -27.82 -10.97
N ALA A 68 -18.61 -28.27 -11.99
CA ALA A 68 -19.57 -29.37 -11.85
C ALA A 68 -18.90 -30.72 -11.55
N GLU A 69 -17.68 -30.97 -12.04
CA GLU A 69 -16.89 -32.16 -11.70
C GLU A 69 -16.39 -32.11 -10.25
N ILE A 70 -15.91 -30.94 -9.80
CA ILE A 70 -15.47 -30.72 -8.41
C ILE A 70 -16.66 -30.88 -7.45
N ALA A 71 -17.82 -30.33 -7.80
CA ALA A 71 -19.04 -30.41 -6.97
C ALA A 71 -19.56 -31.85 -6.78
N LYS A 72 -19.21 -32.80 -7.65
CA LYS A 72 -19.57 -34.22 -7.50
C LYS A 72 -18.71 -34.95 -6.46
N LYS A 73 -17.58 -34.37 -6.03
CA LYS A 73 -16.69 -34.98 -5.04
C LYS A 73 -17.10 -34.58 -3.62
N PRO A 74 -17.10 -35.52 -2.66
CA PRO A 74 -17.23 -35.21 -1.24
C PRO A 74 -16.16 -34.20 -0.80
N GLU A 75 -16.50 -33.27 0.10
CA GLU A 75 -15.58 -32.21 0.55
C GLU A 75 -14.28 -32.77 1.16
N ASP A 76 -14.37 -33.88 1.89
CA ASP A 76 -13.23 -34.60 2.51
C ASP A 76 -12.26 -35.21 1.49
N LYS A 77 -12.67 -35.30 0.22
CA LYS A 77 -11.88 -35.87 -0.88
C LYS A 77 -11.40 -34.83 -1.90
N LYS A 78 -11.74 -33.56 -1.71
CA LYS A 78 -11.25 -32.47 -2.57
C LYS A 78 -9.78 -32.22 -2.27
N SER A 79 -8.94 -32.24 -3.29
CA SER A 79 -7.57 -31.78 -3.17
C SER A 79 -7.53 -30.26 -2.93
N MET A 80 -6.43 -29.77 -2.37
CA MET A 80 -6.24 -28.34 -2.14
C MET A 80 -6.44 -27.52 -3.42
N LYS A 81 -5.98 -28.04 -4.56
CA LYS A 81 -6.15 -27.42 -5.88
C LYS A 81 -7.61 -27.30 -6.30
N GLU A 82 -8.41 -28.34 -6.05
CA GLU A 82 -9.85 -28.33 -6.41
C GLU A 82 -10.64 -27.37 -5.53
N PHE A 83 -10.25 -27.22 -4.26
CA PHE A 83 -10.82 -26.20 -3.38
C PHE A 83 -10.48 -24.78 -3.88
N THR A 84 -9.23 -24.54 -4.29
CA THR A 84 -8.84 -23.25 -4.89
C THR A 84 -9.55 -22.99 -6.22
N ASP A 85 -9.68 -24.01 -7.07
CA ASP A 85 -10.42 -23.91 -8.34
C ASP A 85 -11.89 -23.55 -8.09
N GLU A 86 -12.54 -24.14 -7.09
CA GLU A 86 -13.94 -23.88 -6.76
C GLU A 86 -14.19 -22.39 -6.44
N MET A 87 -13.32 -21.80 -5.63
CA MET A 87 -13.37 -20.37 -5.30
C MET A 87 -13.02 -19.48 -6.51
N THR A 88 -11.88 -19.74 -7.15
CA THR A 88 -11.34 -18.84 -8.18
C THR A 88 -12.04 -18.92 -9.54
N LEU A 89 -12.52 -20.10 -9.93
CA LEU A 89 -13.21 -20.28 -11.21
C LEU A 89 -14.66 -19.77 -11.15
N GLY A 90 -15.32 -19.87 -10.00
CA GLY A 90 -16.66 -19.31 -9.80
C GLY A 90 -16.68 -17.81 -10.07
N ASP A 91 -15.79 -17.08 -9.39
CA ASP A 91 -15.62 -15.64 -9.59
C ASP A 91 -15.22 -15.31 -11.04
N ARG A 92 -14.29 -16.08 -11.62
CA ARG A 92 -13.87 -15.88 -13.01
C ARG A 92 -15.01 -16.09 -14.01
N VAL A 93 -15.89 -17.06 -13.79
CA VAL A 93 -17.06 -17.26 -14.66
C VAL A 93 -18.01 -16.07 -14.58
N ALA A 94 -18.30 -15.58 -13.37
CA ALA A 94 -19.16 -14.42 -13.17
C ALA A 94 -18.57 -13.16 -13.82
N GLU A 95 -17.27 -12.94 -13.66
CA GLU A 95 -16.51 -11.86 -14.28
C GLU A 95 -16.58 -11.92 -15.82
N LEU A 96 -16.33 -13.09 -16.42
CA LEU A 96 -16.36 -13.28 -17.88
C LEU A 96 -17.77 -13.11 -18.46
N GLN A 97 -18.79 -13.61 -17.77
CA GLN A 97 -20.19 -13.37 -18.15
C GLN A 97 -20.54 -11.88 -18.12
N PHE A 98 -19.99 -11.15 -17.14
CA PHE A 98 -20.19 -9.72 -17.04
C PHE A 98 -19.52 -8.96 -18.20
N TYR A 99 -18.28 -9.30 -18.56
CA TYR A 99 -17.62 -8.75 -19.76
C TYR A 99 -18.39 -9.03 -21.05
N LEU A 100 -18.90 -10.26 -21.22
CA LEU A 100 -19.77 -10.60 -22.37
C LEU A 100 -21.03 -9.74 -22.40
N LYS A 101 -21.69 -9.54 -21.25
CA LYS A 101 -22.90 -8.73 -21.14
C LYS A 101 -22.64 -7.26 -21.45
N LYS A 102 -21.45 -6.75 -21.09
CA LYS A 102 -21.03 -5.37 -21.33
C LYS A 102 -20.39 -5.15 -22.70
N ASP A 103 -20.22 -6.22 -23.47
CA ASP A 103 -19.56 -6.20 -24.78
C ASP A 103 -18.14 -5.62 -24.74
N VAL A 104 -17.38 -5.97 -23.69
CA VAL A 104 -15.99 -5.55 -23.51
C VAL A 104 -15.09 -6.76 -23.50
N GLN A 105 -14.01 -6.73 -24.28
CA GLN A 105 -13.01 -7.78 -24.29
C GLN A 105 -12.32 -7.89 -22.92
N PRO A 106 -12.37 -9.06 -22.25
CA PRO A 106 -11.70 -9.21 -20.97
C PRO A 106 -10.19 -9.06 -21.11
N PRO A 107 -9.51 -8.33 -20.20
CA PRO A 107 -8.05 -8.32 -20.16
C PRO A 107 -7.50 -9.66 -19.68
N ALA A 108 -6.21 -9.90 -19.96
CA ALA A 108 -5.46 -10.94 -19.25
C ALA A 108 -5.42 -10.59 -17.75
N LYS A 109 -5.39 -11.57 -16.83
CA LYS A 109 -5.31 -11.21 -15.40
C LYS A 109 -3.94 -10.62 -15.08
N ASN A 110 -2.87 -11.24 -15.55
CA ASN A 110 -1.51 -10.74 -15.43
C ASN A 110 -1.20 -9.77 -16.58
N ASN A 111 -1.57 -8.51 -16.38
CA ASN A 111 -1.39 -7.46 -17.36
C ASN A 111 -0.79 -6.20 -16.74
N PHE A 112 -0.30 -5.31 -17.61
CA PHE A 112 0.38 -4.08 -17.21
C PHE A 112 -0.41 -3.24 -16.19
N TYR A 113 -1.70 -3.01 -16.44
CA TYR A 113 -2.53 -2.21 -15.55
C TYR A 113 -2.82 -2.89 -14.22
N GLN A 114 -3.07 -4.20 -14.24
CA GLN A 114 -3.28 -4.97 -13.01
C GLN A 114 -2.01 -4.98 -12.17
N THR A 115 -0.83 -5.15 -12.78
CA THR A 115 0.46 -5.08 -12.06
C THR A 115 0.67 -3.70 -11.42
N LEU A 116 0.25 -2.61 -12.06
CA LEU A 116 0.28 -1.28 -11.44
C LEU A 116 -0.66 -1.18 -10.24
N ILE A 117 -1.87 -1.71 -10.34
CA ILE A 117 -2.84 -1.76 -9.22
C ILE A 117 -2.28 -2.60 -8.06
N ASP A 118 -1.67 -3.74 -8.37
CA ASP A 118 -1.08 -4.68 -7.41
C ASP A 118 0.20 -4.14 -6.73
N THR A 119 0.69 -2.96 -7.13
CA THR A 119 1.79 -2.25 -6.45
C THR A 119 1.55 -2.10 -4.94
N ASN A 120 0.28 -2.10 -4.50
CA ASN A 120 -0.09 -2.09 -3.09
C ASN A 120 0.67 -3.13 -2.25
N GLY A 121 0.94 -4.32 -2.81
CA GLY A 121 1.69 -5.37 -2.12
C GLY A 121 3.13 -4.99 -1.73
N PHE A 122 3.73 -3.99 -2.41
CA PHE A 122 5.07 -3.50 -2.10
C PHE A 122 5.07 -2.29 -1.15
N ILE A 123 3.92 -1.68 -0.90
CA ILE A 123 3.83 -0.42 -0.13
C ILE A 123 4.29 -0.61 1.30
N SER A 124 3.99 -1.74 1.94
CA SER A 124 4.48 -2.03 3.29
C SER A 124 6.02 -2.02 3.38
N PHE A 125 6.72 -2.55 2.37
CA PHE A 125 8.18 -2.50 2.32
C PHE A 125 8.70 -1.07 2.15
N VAL A 126 8.06 -0.28 1.29
CA VAL A 126 8.37 1.14 1.09
C VAL A 126 8.18 1.92 2.39
N THR A 127 7.08 1.69 3.09
CA THR A 127 6.76 2.29 4.39
C THR A 127 7.83 1.95 5.43
N ILE A 128 8.31 0.70 5.50
CA ILE A 128 9.38 0.28 6.40
C ILE A 128 10.66 1.11 6.15
N MET A 129 11.04 1.31 4.88
CA MET A 129 12.23 2.11 4.54
C MET A 129 12.07 3.56 4.95
N LEU A 130 10.88 4.13 4.78
CA LEU A 130 10.58 5.48 5.22
C LEU A 130 10.56 5.63 6.74
N ILE A 131 10.05 4.63 7.48
CA ILE A 131 10.15 4.61 8.94
C ILE A 131 11.62 4.67 9.37
N ILE A 132 12.52 3.91 8.73
CA ILE A 132 13.96 3.95 9.05
C ILE A 132 14.54 5.36 8.85
N ILE A 133 14.20 6.03 7.75
CA ILE A 133 14.65 7.39 7.47
C ILE A 133 14.06 8.36 8.51
N CYS A 134 12.73 8.38 8.65
CA CYS A 134 11.98 9.34 9.45
C CYS A 134 12.24 9.19 10.96
N SER A 135 12.36 7.97 11.46
CA SER A 135 12.72 7.69 12.85
C SER A 135 14.11 8.18 13.22
N SER A 136 14.99 8.43 12.24
CA SER A 136 16.34 8.95 12.44
C SER A 136 16.47 10.46 12.24
N LEU A 137 15.45 11.15 11.72
CA LEU A 137 15.55 12.56 11.31
C LEU A 137 15.90 13.51 12.46
N MET A 138 15.32 13.26 13.64
CA MET A 138 15.57 14.06 14.84
C MET A 138 16.42 13.32 15.87
N SER A 139 16.11 12.05 16.12
CA SER A 139 16.77 11.22 17.14
C SER A 139 18.28 11.08 16.92
N ARG A 140 18.74 10.98 15.67
CA ARG A 140 20.17 10.91 15.34
C ARG A 140 20.91 12.20 15.69
N GLU A 141 20.27 13.36 15.57
CA GLU A 141 20.88 14.65 15.96
C GLU A 141 21.08 14.73 17.47
N HIS A 142 20.14 14.17 18.24
CA HIS A 142 20.26 14.07 19.69
C HIS A 142 21.38 13.10 20.08
N GLN A 143 21.40 11.90 19.49
CA GLN A 143 22.40 10.89 19.79
C GLN A 143 23.83 11.34 19.45
N GLN A 144 24.01 12.12 18.38
CA GLN A 144 25.33 12.61 17.95
C GLN A 144 25.71 13.95 18.60
N GLY A 145 24.84 14.55 19.42
CA GLY A 145 25.07 15.88 20.02
C GLY A 145 25.03 17.05 19.02
N THR A 146 24.85 16.77 17.72
CA THR A 146 24.74 17.79 16.65
C THR A 146 23.51 18.66 16.78
N ILE A 147 22.53 18.25 17.60
CA ILE A 147 21.39 19.08 17.96
C ILE A 147 21.80 20.43 18.56
N LYS A 148 22.89 20.48 19.33
CA LYS A 148 23.40 21.73 19.91
C LYS A 148 23.90 22.68 18.81
N LEU A 149 24.63 22.17 17.83
CA LEU A 149 25.09 22.93 16.66
C LEU A 149 23.91 23.43 15.82
N LEU A 150 22.86 22.63 15.72
CA LEU A 150 21.67 22.96 14.96
C LEU A 150 20.89 24.12 15.60
N LEU A 151 20.86 24.19 16.94
CA LEU A 151 20.16 25.22 17.71
C LEU A 151 20.89 26.57 17.83
N ILE A 152 22.20 26.61 17.55
CA ILE A 152 22.98 27.87 17.53
C ILE A 152 22.78 28.63 16.20
N ARG A 153 22.27 27.97 15.16
CA ARG A 153 21.97 28.61 13.87
C ARG A 153 20.82 29.63 14.01
N PRO A 154 20.75 30.68 13.17
CA PRO A 154 19.70 31.70 13.18
C PRO A 154 18.37 31.18 12.56
N ALA A 155 17.95 29.98 12.92
CA ALA A 155 16.68 29.39 12.54
C ALA A 155 15.90 29.04 13.81
N SER A 156 14.63 29.44 13.89
CA SER A 156 13.80 29.08 15.04
C SER A 156 13.59 27.57 15.11
N ARG A 157 13.40 27.04 16.32
CA ARG A 157 13.17 25.60 16.56
C ARG A 157 12.01 25.08 15.71
N LEU A 158 10.87 25.76 15.73
CA LEU A 158 9.74 25.36 14.88
C LEU A 158 10.07 25.36 13.38
N LYS A 159 10.91 26.28 12.90
CA LYS A 159 11.37 26.31 11.51
C LYS A 159 12.17 25.06 11.13
N ILE A 160 13.02 24.59 12.05
CA ILE A 160 13.78 23.34 11.90
C ILE A 160 12.82 22.15 11.88
N PHE A 161 11.92 22.06 12.86
CA PHE A 161 10.94 20.98 12.97
C PHE A 161 10.12 20.84 11.67
N PHE A 162 9.49 21.94 11.24
CA PHE A 162 8.67 21.92 10.02
C PHE A 162 9.49 21.67 8.76
N SER A 163 10.77 22.03 8.71
CA SER A 163 11.62 21.68 7.56
C SER A 163 11.85 20.16 7.44
N LYS A 164 12.04 19.47 8.57
CA LYS A 164 12.19 18.00 8.61
C LYS A 164 10.84 17.29 8.39
N PHE A 165 9.74 17.85 8.90
CA PHE A 165 8.39 17.39 8.60
C PHE A 165 8.08 17.45 7.10
N ILE A 166 8.35 18.58 6.44
CA ILE A 166 8.18 18.72 4.98
C ILE A 166 9.09 17.74 4.24
N PHE A 167 10.34 17.55 4.70
CA PHE A 167 11.22 16.54 4.13
C PHE A 167 10.62 15.13 4.23
N ALA A 168 10.02 14.73 5.36
CA ALA A 168 9.37 13.42 5.51
C ALA A 168 8.21 13.22 4.52
N ILE A 169 7.39 14.25 4.26
CA ILE A 169 6.33 14.20 3.25
C ILE A 169 6.92 14.09 1.84
N LEU A 170 7.94 14.89 1.51
CA LEU A 170 8.59 14.83 0.20
C LEU A 170 9.29 13.48 -0.03
N ALA A 171 9.95 12.94 0.98
CA ALA A 171 10.55 11.61 0.92
C ALA A 171 9.48 10.54 0.65
N SER A 172 8.32 10.64 1.31
CA SER A 172 7.16 9.78 1.05
C SER A 172 6.72 9.82 -0.41
N LEU A 173 6.57 11.02 -0.98
CA LEU A 173 6.20 11.20 -2.39
C LEU A 173 7.25 10.62 -3.35
N ILE A 174 8.53 10.83 -3.07
CA ILE A 174 9.63 10.34 -3.91
C ILE A 174 9.68 8.81 -3.88
N PHE A 175 9.60 8.20 -2.71
CA PHE A 175 9.62 6.74 -2.56
C PHE A 175 8.39 6.10 -3.22
N LEU A 176 7.21 6.70 -3.06
CA LEU A 176 6.00 6.23 -3.74
C LEU A 176 6.12 6.36 -5.27
N GLY A 177 6.53 7.53 -5.76
CA GLY A 177 6.71 7.77 -7.18
C GLY A 177 7.74 6.82 -7.78
N PHE A 178 8.88 6.65 -7.12
CA PHE A 178 9.90 5.66 -7.51
C PHE A 178 9.31 4.25 -7.59
N THR A 179 8.52 3.85 -6.59
CA THR A 179 7.88 2.53 -6.54
C THR A 179 6.99 2.30 -7.75
N TYR A 180 6.08 3.22 -8.06
CA TYR A 180 5.19 3.09 -9.23
C TYR A 180 5.93 3.16 -10.57
N VAL A 181 6.96 4.00 -10.68
CA VAL A 181 7.79 4.08 -11.89
C VAL A 181 8.53 2.76 -12.10
N MET A 182 9.12 2.18 -11.05
CA MET A 182 9.80 0.89 -11.15
C MET A 182 8.83 -0.25 -11.44
N THR A 183 7.64 -0.27 -10.83
CA THR A 183 6.60 -1.24 -11.20
C THR A 183 6.23 -1.11 -12.67
N ALA A 184 6.03 0.10 -13.18
CA ALA A 184 5.71 0.32 -14.59
C ALA A 184 6.82 -0.20 -15.52
N ILE A 185 8.09 0.08 -15.20
CA ILE A 185 9.22 -0.41 -15.98
C ILE A 185 9.25 -1.94 -15.96
N ILE A 186 9.12 -2.57 -14.79
CA ILE A 186 9.12 -4.03 -14.67
C ILE A 186 7.94 -4.61 -15.46
N ALA A 187 6.72 -4.13 -15.22
CA ALA A 187 5.51 -4.59 -15.87
C ALA A 187 5.60 -4.48 -17.40
N PHE A 188 6.24 -3.44 -17.93
CA PHE A 188 6.45 -3.28 -19.36
C PHE A 188 7.25 -4.43 -19.98
N PHE A 189 8.23 -4.98 -19.26
CA PHE A 189 9.03 -6.12 -19.74
C PHE A 189 8.43 -7.48 -19.38
N THR A 190 7.61 -7.56 -18.34
CA THR A 190 7.14 -8.83 -17.78
C THR A 190 5.70 -9.19 -18.15
N THR A 191 4.90 -8.22 -18.61
CA THR A 191 3.46 -8.41 -18.84
C THR A 191 3.02 -7.91 -20.21
N LYS A 192 1.77 -8.21 -20.57
CA LYS A 192 1.14 -7.72 -21.81
C LYS A 192 0.28 -6.48 -21.53
N MET A 193 0.11 -5.66 -22.57
CA MET A 193 -0.80 -4.52 -22.54
C MET A 193 -2.26 -4.97 -22.69
N ASN A 194 -3.18 -4.23 -22.08
CA ASN A 194 -4.61 -4.54 -22.15
C ASN A 194 -5.27 -4.04 -23.42
N PRO A 195 -6.29 -4.76 -23.92
CA PRO A 195 -7.14 -4.28 -25.01
C PRO A 195 -8.14 -3.21 -24.56
N THR A 196 -8.36 -3.08 -23.25
CA THR A 196 -9.36 -2.18 -22.66
C THR A 196 -8.83 -1.46 -21.42
N THR A 197 -9.36 -0.27 -21.18
CA THR A 197 -9.17 0.51 -19.94
C THR A 197 -10.28 0.27 -18.93
N GLU A 198 -11.25 -0.60 -19.23
CA GLU A 198 -12.34 -0.94 -18.32
C GLU A 198 -12.09 -2.29 -17.63
N LEU A 199 -12.17 -2.30 -16.31
CA LEU A 199 -12.06 -3.50 -15.49
C LEU A 199 -13.40 -3.82 -14.85
N ALA A 200 -13.78 -5.09 -14.92
CA ALA A 200 -14.83 -5.66 -14.11
C ALA A 200 -14.32 -5.84 -12.68
N VAL A 201 -14.88 -5.09 -11.75
CA VAL A 201 -14.54 -5.15 -10.33
C VAL A 201 -15.76 -5.60 -9.53
N GLN A 202 -15.55 -6.57 -8.65
CA GLN A 202 -16.61 -7.08 -7.78
C GLN A 202 -16.96 -6.02 -6.72
N GLY A 203 -18.24 -5.75 -6.52
CA GLY A 203 -18.73 -4.97 -5.38
C GLY A 203 -19.99 -5.59 -4.79
N ASP A 204 -20.58 -4.92 -3.80
CA ASP A 204 -21.68 -5.45 -2.97
C ASP A 204 -22.91 -5.91 -3.76
N LYS A 205 -23.16 -5.30 -4.93
CA LYS A 205 -24.30 -5.60 -5.81
C LYS A 205 -23.90 -6.34 -7.09
N GLY A 206 -22.74 -6.99 -7.07
CA GLY A 206 -22.13 -7.67 -8.23
C GLY A 206 -21.07 -6.84 -8.94
N TYR A 207 -20.66 -7.29 -10.12
CA TYR A 207 -19.62 -6.64 -10.89
C TYR A 207 -20.06 -5.27 -11.44
N LYS A 208 -19.13 -4.31 -11.40
CA LYS A 208 -19.23 -3.00 -12.06
C LYS A 208 -18.01 -2.78 -12.96
N MET A 209 -18.22 -2.08 -14.07
CA MET A 209 -17.11 -1.60 -14.90
C MET A 209 -16.54 -0.34 -14.25
N ILE A 210 -15.23 -0.32 -14.04
CA ILE A 210 -14.48 0.84 -13.55
C ILE A 210 -13.33 1.12 -14.50
N ASN A 211 -13.04 2.39 -14.73
CA ASN A 211 -11.87 2.78 -15.49
C ASN A 211 -10.59 2.50 -14.70
N VAL A 212 -9.61 1.86 -15.33
CA VAL A 212 -8.30 1.55 -14.73
C VAL A 212 -7.64 2.78 -14.12
N PHE A 213 -7.66 3.93 -14.80
CA PHE A 213 -6.97 5.12 -14.34
C PHE A 213 -7.64 5.75 -13.12
N GLU A 214 -8.97 5.64 -13.03
CA GLU A 214 -9.71 6.03 -11.83
C GLU A 214 -9.28 5.16 -10.64
N LEU A 215 -9.27 3.85 -10.83
CA LEU A 215 -8.87 2.90 -9.79
C LEU A 215 -7.41 3.09 -9.37
N LEU A 216 -6.51 3.27 -10.34
CA LEU A 216 -5.09 3.53 -10.09
C LEU A 216 -4.88 4.85 -9.33
N GLY A 217 -5.62 5.90 -9.68
CA GLY A 217 -5.57 7.17 -8.96
C GLY A 217 -6.01 7.03 -7.50
N GLN A 218 -7.10 6.30 -7.25
CA GLN A 218 -7.57 5.99 -5.90
C GLN A 218 -6.54 5.15 -5.12
N GLN A 219 -5.92 4.16 -5.76
CA GLN A 219 -4.87 3.32 -5.16
C GLN A 219 -3.63 4.13 -4.80
N ILE A 220 -3.12 4.97 -5.71
CA ILE A 220 -1.97 5.85 -5.45
C ILE A 220 -2.27 6.77 -4.27
N PHE A 221 -3.47 7.35 -4.24
CA PHE A 221 -3.89 8.23 -3.14
C PHE A 221 -3.94 7.49 -1.80
N ALA A 222 -4.59 6.32 -1.74
CA ALA A 222 -4.65 5.52 -0.52
C ALA A 222 -3.25 5.13 -0.01
N ASN A 223 -2.37 4.69 -0.92
CA ASN A 223 -0.99 4.32 -0.59
C ASN A 223 -0.19 5.53 -0.08
N LEU A 224 -0.41 6.71 -0.67
CA LEU A 224 0.23 7.95 -0.24
C LEU A 224 -0.16 8.31 1.20
N ILE A 225 -1.46 8.23 1.53
CA ILE A 225 -1.94 8.50 2.90
C ILE A 225 -1.30 7.52 3.88
N TYR A 226 -1.32 6.22 3.59
CA TYR A 226 -0.71 5.19 4.44
C TYR A 226 0.78 5.48 4.71
N ILE A 227 1.55 5.75 3.67
CA ILE A 227 2.98 6.04 3.79
C ILE A 227 3.22 7.32 4.61
N ILE A 228 2.49 8.40 4.32
CA ILE A 228 2.63 9.68 5.04
C ILE A 228 2.29 9.50 6.52
N THR A 229 1.24 8.73 6.85
CA THR A 229 0.85 8.42 8.22
C THR A 229 2.03 7.86 9.00
N PHE A 230 2.67 6.80 8.49
CA PHE A 230 3.81 6.19 9.17
C PHE A 230 5.08 7.04 9.15
N ALA A 231 5.32 7.81 8.09
CA ALA A 231 6.44 8.75 8.05
C ALA A 231 6.32 9.85 9.12
N ILE A 232 5.11 10.40 9.32
CA ILE A 232 4.82 11.40 10.35
C ILE A 232 4.92 10.79 11.74
N VAL A 233 4.37 9.59 11.97
CA VAL A 233 4.48 8.88 13.25
C VAL A 233 5.94 8.61 13.59
N ALA A 234 6.71 8.05 12.65
CA ALA A 234 8.14 7.82 12.80
C ALA A 234 8.90 9.10 13.17
N TYR A 235 8.61 10.19 12.46
CA TYR A 235 9.23 11.49 12.72
C TYR A 235 8.85 12.04 14.10
N ALA A 236 7.57 12.03 14.46
CA ALA A 236 7.10 12.50 15.76
C ALA A 236 7.73 11.71 16.91
N LEU A 237 7.78 10.38 16.81
CA LEU A 237 8.44 9.52 17.80
C LEU A 237 9.96 9.73 17.83
N SER A 238 10.59 10.13 16.71
CA SER A 238 12.00 10.54 16.69
C SER A 238 12.28 11.77 17.54
N VAL A 239 11.32 12.71 17.61
CA VAL A 239 11.39 13.90 18.46
C VAL A 239 11.14 13.55 19.93
N ILE A 240 10.15 12.68 20.19
CA ILE A 240 9.70 12.34 21.55
C ILE A 240 10.77 11.52 22.29
N PHE A 241 11.30 10.47 21.66
CA PHE A 241 12.20 9.53 22.33
C PHE A 241 13.69 9.90 22.25
N LYS A 242 14.10 10.77 21.33
CA LYS A 242 15.51 11.16 21.12
C LYS A 242 16.47 9.97 20.85
N ASN A 243 15.94 8.78 20.57
CA ASN A 243 16.71 7.57 20.35
C ASN A 243 16.19 6.86 19.11
N THR A 244 17.06 6.69 18.10
CA THR A 244 16.67 6.13 16.79
C THR A 244 16.06 4.74 16.94
N ALA A 245 16.65 3.87 17.79
CA ALA A 245 16.21 2.50 17.97
C ALA A 245 14.84 2.43 18.66
N LEU A 246 14.60 3.24 19.69
CA LEU A 246 13.29 3.31 20.34
C LEU A 246 12.20 3.85 19.41
N SER A 247 12.50 4.94 18.69
CA SER A 247 11.54 5.51 17.73
C SER A 247 11.19 4.50 16.63
N LEU A 248 12.19 3.84 16.06
CA LEU A 248 11.98 2.81 15.04
C LEU A 248 11.19 1.61 15.60
N GLY A 249 11.58 1.09 16.78
CA GLY A 249 10.93 -0.06 17.41
C GLY A 249 9.46 0.20 17.71
N VAL A 250 9.12 1.37 18.25
CA VAL A 250 7.73 1.73 18.56
C VAL A 250 6.91 1.96 17.28
N THR A 251 7.49 2.59 16.25
CA THR A 251 6.76 2.76 14.97
C THR A 251 6.48 1.43 14.28
N PHE A 252 7.45 0.52 14.26
CA PHE A 252 7.23 -0.84 13.74
C PHE A 252 6.24 -1.64 14.57
N ALA A 253 6.31 -1.53 15.91
CA ALA A 253 5.33 -2.16 16.78
C ALA A 253 3.91 -1.67 16.45
N LEU A 254 3.72 -0.35 16.26
CA LEU A 254 2.45 0.18 15.79
C LEU A 254 2.06 -0.47 14.45
N MET A 255 2.91 -0.34 13.42
CA MET A 255 2.61 -0.85 12.07
C MET A 255 2.21 -2.32 12.05
N PHE A 256 2.99 -3.20 12.66
CA PHE A 256 2.74 -4.65 12.60
C PHE A 256 1.68 -5.12 13.59
N PHE A 257 1.71 -4.64 14.84
CA PHE A 257 0.72 -5.08 15.84
C PHE A 257 -0.64 -4.42 15.65
N GLY A 258 -0.71 -3.25 15.01
CA GLY A 258 -1.98 -2.59 14.72
C GLY A 258 -2.90 -3.49 13.92
N ASP A 259 -2.44 -3.98 12.77
CA ASP A 259 -3.23 -4.87 11.91
C ASP A 259 -3.56 -6.19 12.63
N LEU A 260 -2.63 -6.75 13.42
CA LEU A 260 -2.87 -7.95 14.22
C LEU A 260 -3.95 -7.74 15.29
N ILE A 261 -3.99 -6.57 15.92
CA ILE A 261 -5.03 -6.22 16.90
C ILE A 261 -6.39 -6.15 16.21
N ILE A 262 -6.48 -5.50 15.03
CA ILE A 262 -7.73 -5.43 14.27
C ILE A 262 -8.20 -6.82 13.89
N MET A 263 -7.32 -7.64 13.33
CA MET A 263 -7.62 -9.03 12.97
C MET A 263 -8.11 -9.85 14.17
N PHE A 264 -7.49 -9.69 15.35
CA PHE A 264 -7.89 -10.42 16.55
C PHE A 264 -9.23 -9.97 17.12
N LEU A 265 -9.55 -8.69 17.01
CA LEU A 265 -10.77 -8.10 17.55
C LEU A 265 -11.96 -8.20 16.58
N GLN A 266 -11.71 -8.35 15.28
CA GLN A 266 -12.75 -8.40 14.24
C GLN A 266 -13.87 -9.38 14.60
N GLY A 267 -15.12 -8.90 14.55
CA GLY A 267 -16.32 -9.67 14.91
C GLY A 267 -16.56 -9.83 16.42
N LYS A 268 -15.67 -9.32 17.30
CA LYS A 268 -15.81 -9.43 18.76
C LYS A 268 -16.25 -8.14 19.44
N THR A 269 -16.01 -6.98 18.84
CA THR A 269 -16.33 -5.69 19.45
C THR A 269 -16.47 -4.58 18.41
N LYS A 270 -17.41 -3.66 18.66
CA LYS A 270 -17.58 -2.42 17.87
C LYS A 270 -16.50 -1.37 18.16
N LEU A 271 -15.67 -1.59 19.19
CA LEU A 271 -14.58 -0.65 19.53
C LEU A 271 -13.50 -0.56 18.44
N ILE A 272 -13.47 -1.51 17.50
CA ILE A 272 -12.54 -1.55 16.37
C ILE A 272 -12.59 -0.27 15.56
N GLU A 273 -13.78 0.29 15.35
CA GLU A 273 -14.00 1.49 14.54
C GLU A 273 -13.22 2.71 15.08
N PHE A 274 -12.99 2.74 16.39
CA PHE A 274 -12.27 3.81 17.07
C PHE A 274 -10.78 3.50 17.28
N LEU A 275 -10.30 2.32 16.89
CA LEU A 275 -8.89 2.00 16.90
C LEU A 275 -8.24 2.58 15.64
N TRP A 276 -7.17 3.36 15.83
CA TRP A 276 -6.48 3.99 14.70
C TRP A 276 -6.01 2.99 13.63
N PRO A 277 -5.49 1.79 13.97
CA PRO A 277 -5.14 0.81 12.95
C PRO A 277 -6.28 0.37 12.01
N ALA A 278 -7.53 0.48 12.43
CA ALA A 278 -8.67 0.16 11.56
C ALA A 278 -8.90 1.23 10.48
N ASN A 279 -8.29 2.41 10.61
CA ASN A 279 -8.59 3.58 9.79
C ASN A 279 -7.41 4.01 8.88
N TRP A 280 -6.17 3.62 9.21
CA TRP A 280 -4.98 4.14 8.52
C TRP A 280 -4.74 3.66 7.08
N ASN A 281 -5.45 2.60 6.66
CA ASN A 281 -5.25 1.94 5.37
C ASN A 281 -6.52 2.11 4.53
N LEU A 282 -6.57 3.23 3.82
CA LEU A 282 -7.73 3.56 2.98
C LEU A 282 -7.89 2.64 1.78
N SER A 283 -6.90 1.80 1.46
CA SER A 283 -7.02 0.84 0.35
C SER A 283 -8.09 -0.23 0.60
N GLN A 284 -8.52 -0.41 1.86
CA GLN A 284 -9.60 -1.33 2.23
C GLN A 284 -10.99 -0.89 1.71
N TYR A 285 -11.16 0.39 1.38
CA TYR A 285 -12.41 0.91 0.83
C TYR A 285 -12.45 0.89 -0.70
N LEU A 286 -11.37 0.45 -1.34
CA LEU A 286 -11.28 0.48 -2.79
C LEU A 286 -12.04 -0.69 -3.40
N PRO A 287 -12.73 -0.49 -4.54
CA PRO A 287 -13.56 -1.53 -5.14
C PRO A 287 -12.83 -2.85 -5.42
N ASN A 288 -11.53 -2.79 -5.72
CA ASN A 288 -10.68 -3.93 -6.04
C ASN A 288 -10.11 -4.64 -4.80
N ASN A 289 -10.44 -4.18 -3.60
CA ASN A 289 -9.98 -4.77 -2.36
C ASN A 289 -11.18 -5.32 -1.57
N PRO A 290 -11.48 -6.62 -1.69
CA PRO A 290 -12.63 -7.23 -1.03
C PRO A 290 -12.44 -7.42 0.48
N ALA A 291 -11.39 -6.85 1.09
CA ALA A 291 -11.20 -6.85 2.53
C ALA A 291 -12.22 -5.92 3.20
N GLU A 292 -13.46 -6.40 3.30
CA GLU A 292 -14.45 -5.86 4.19
C GLU A 292 -13.95 -6.09 5.63
N LEU A 293 -13.45 -5.04 6.28
CA LEU A 293 -13.73 -4.96 7.71
C LEU A 293 -15.24 -5.08 7.84
N ALA A 294 -15.66 -6.08 8.61
CA ALA A 294 -17.04 -6.57 8.65
C ALA A 294 -18.05 -5.55 9.24
N ASP A 295 -17.61 -4.36 9.62
CA ASP A 295 -18.49 -3.30 10.11
C ASP A 295 -18.85 -2.34 8.98
N LYS A 296 -20.10 -2.46 8.54
CA LYS A 296 -20.77 -1.64 7.51
C LYS A 296 -20.81 -0.14 7.84
N ASP A 297 -20.41 0.23 9.05
CA ASP A 297 -20.49 1.61 9.57
C ASP A 297 -19.18 2.40 9.34
N LEU A 298 -18.07 1.75 8.97
CA LEU A 298 -16.82 2.44 8.60
C LEU A 298 -16.86 2.93 7.15
N SER A 299 -16.57 4.22 6.95
CA SER A 299 -16.54 4.83 5.62
C SER A 299 -15.18 5.45 5.31
N PHE A 300 -14.82 5.50 4.02
CA PHE A 300 -13.60 6.16 3.53
C PHE A 300 -13.44 7.59 4.08
N GLY A 301 -14.52 8.37 4.08
CA GLY A 301 -14.51 9.76 4.55
C GLY A 301 -14.28 9.87 6.06
N PHE A 302 -14.85 8.96 6.84
CA PHE A 302 -14.62 8.89 8.28
C PHE A 302 -13.15 8.58 8.58
N SER A 303 -12.60 7.52 8.00
CA SER A 303 -11.22 7.08 8.26
C SER A 303 -10.19 8.11 7.83
N LEU A 304 -10.37 8.73 6.65
CA LEU A 304 -9.49 9.81 6.20
C LEU A 304 -9.52 11.00 7.16
N THR A 305 -10.71 11.40 7.64
CA THR A 305 -10.85 12.52 8.59
C THR A 305 -10.21 12.16 9.92
N TYR A 306 -10.44 10.94 10.40
CA TYR A 306 -9.89 10.42 11.64
C TYR A 306 -8.35 10.41 11.61
N ASP A 307 -7.75 9.92 10.52
CA ASP A 307 -6.31 9.95 10.29
C ASP A 307 -5.74 11.36 10.33
N ILE A 308 -6.36 12.30 9.60
CA ILE A 308 -5.91 13.69 9.56
C ILE A 308 -5.92 14.31 10.96
N VAL A 309 -6.99 14.09 11.73
CA VAL A 309 -7.11 14.61 13.10
C VAL A 309 -6.00 14.05 13.99
N ILE A 310 -5.75 12.74 13.97
CA ILE A 310 -4.68 12.14 14.78
C ILE A 310 -3.30 12.66 14.35
N LEU A 311 -3.03 12.74 13.05
CA LEU A 311 -1.76 13.24 12.54
C LEU A 311 -1.50 14.70 12.95
N ILE A 312 -2.54 15.55 12.94
CA ILE A 312 -2.45 16.92 13.45
C ILE A 312 -2.11 16.92 14.93
N ILE A 313 -2.82 16.11 15.74
CA ILE A 313 -2.58 16.03 17.20
C ILE A 313 -1.15 15.57 17.49
N ILE A 314 -0.71 14.47 16.89
CA ILE A 314 0.65 13.91 17.09
C ILE A 314 1.72 14.91 16.66
N THR A 315 1.53 15.56 15.51
CA THR A 315 2.47 16.58 15.02
C THR A 315 2.52 17.80 15.94
N ALA A 316 1.37 18.27 16.42
CA ALA A 316 1.28 19.39 17.35
C ALA A 316 1.96 19.09 18.69
N VAL A 317 1.73 17.89 19.25
CA VAL A 317 2.39 17.41 20.47
C VAL A 317 3.90 17.34 20.27
N ALA A 318 4.37 16.76 19.16
CA ALA A 318 5.80 16.67 18.85
C ALA A 318 6.44 18.05 18.66
N ALA A 319 5.77 18.98 17.97
CA ALA A 319 6.23 20.35 17.78
C ALA A 319 6.31 21.11 19.11
N TRP A 320 5.31 20.95 19.98
CA TRP A 320 5.29 21.55 21.32
C TRP A 320 6.44 21.01 22.18
N ILE A 321 6.63 19.69 22.21
CA ILE A 321 7.74 19.02 22.90
C ILE A 321 9.08 19.57 22.40
N PHE A 322 9.26 19.68 21.08
CA PHE A 322 10.51 20.18 20.50
C PHE A 322 10.78 21.64 20.85
N ASN A 323 9.74 22.48 20.90
CA ASN A 323 9.90 23.89 21.19
C ASN A 323 10.18 24.15 22.68
N LYS A 324 9.45 23.47 23.57
CA LYS A 324 9.47 23.71 25.02
C LYS A 324 10.56 22.95 25.77
N ARG A 325 10.95 21.75 25.32
CA ARG A 325 11.96 20.98 26.06
C ARG A 325 13.33 21.59 25.90
N ASP A 326 14.04 21.69 27.01
CA ASP A 326 15.43 22.08 26.99
C ASP A 326 16.28 20.98 26.37
N VAL A 327 17.19 21.39 25.49
CA VAL A 327 17.98 20.47 24.65
C VAL A 327 19.45 20.43 25.12
N ALA A 328 19.74 21.16 26.19
CA ALA A 328 21.07 21.30 26.78
C ALA A 328 21.47 20.12 27.67
N ASN A 329 20.50 19.35 28.20
CA ASN A 329 20.72 18.19 29.07
C ASN A 329 20.34 16.86 28.39
#